data_AF-A0AAF0VHR8-F1
#
_entry.id   AF-A0AAF0VHR8-F1
#
_cell.length_a   1.000
_cell.length_b   1.000
_cell.length_c   1.000
_cell.angle_alpha   90.00
_cell.angle_beta   90.00
_cell.angle_gamma   90.00
#
_symmetry.space_group_name_H-M   'P 1'
#
loop_
_entity.id
_entity.type
_entity.pdbx_description
1 polymer ?
#
loop_
_entity_poly.entity_id
_entity_poly.type
_entity_poly.pdbx_seq_one_letter_code
_entity_poly.pdbx_strand_id
1 'polypeptide(L)'
;MTTGTASDLSKALRRDVRHGLAQSPKTLPPKWFYDAKGSDLFDQITRLPEYYPTRTEASILRDRAADIAEASGADTLVELGSGTSEKTRLLLDALRDSGALKRFIPFDVDPSVLRDAARALHVEYPDIEIEVVCGDFERDLGTVPKVGRRMVVFLGSTIGNLTPEPRAEFLAAVADTMEPGDSLLLGTDLVKDVGRLVRAYDDSAGVTAAFNRNVLTVVNRELDADFDLDAFDHVARWNPDEERIEMWLRSTADQRVRIAQLDLTVEFAAGEEMLTEVSCKFRPEGVEAELAAAGLRRTHWWSDGAGDFGLSLAVK
;
A
#
# COMPACT_ATOMS: atom_id res chain seq x y z
N MET A 1 8.61 -22.43 -14.26
CA MET A 1 8.56 -23.06 -12.92
C MET A 1 7.90 -22.05 -12.00
N THR A 2 6.58 -22.18 -11.78
CA THR A 2 5.72 -21.16 -11.11
C THR A 2 4.86 -21.80 -10.03
N THR A 3 5.42 -22.78 -9.30
CA THR A 3 4.72 -23.53 -8.24
C THR A 3 5.06 -23.04 -6.82
N GLY A 4 5.95 -22.06 -6.67
CA GLY A 4 6.38 -21.53 -5.36
C GLY A 4 5.40 -20.53 -4.75
N THR A 5 4.93 -19.55 -5.52
CA THR A 5 4.25 -18.35 -5.00
C THR A 5 2.90 -18.66 -4.31
N ALA A 6 2.05 -19.49 -4.91
CA ALA A 6 0.76 -19.85 -4.31
C ALA A 6 0.91 -20.67 -3.01
N SER A 7 1.91 -21.55 -2.96
CA SER A 7 2.23 -22.34 -1.76
C SER A 7 2.77 -21.45 -0.63
N ASP A 8 3.56 -20.45 -0.97
CA ASP A 8 4.17 -19.55 0.00
C ASP A 8 3.18 -18.50 0.53
N LEU A 9 2.26 -18.00 -0.30
CA LEU A 9 1.14 -17.16 0.14
C LEU A 9 0.22 -17.91 1.12
N SER A 10 -0.11 -19.19 0.84
CA SER A 10 -0.93 -20.00 1.75
C SER A 10 -0.24 -20.21 3.11
N LYS A 11 1.08 -20.47 3.12
CA LYS A 11 1.86 -20.59 4.37
C LYS A 11 1.90 -19.28 5.15
N ALA A 12 2.10 -18.15 4.45
CA ALA A 12 2.11 -16.83 5.07
C ALA A 12 0.76 -16.52 5.72
N LEU A 13 -0.36 -16.76 5.02
CA LEU A 13 -1.71 -16.54 5.56
C LEU A 13 -1.93 -17.38 6.83
N ARG A 14 -1.60 -18.68 6.80
CA ARG A 14 -1.72 -19.57 7.96
C ARG A 14 -0.93 -19.08 9.17
N ARG A 15 0.30 -18.62 8.96
CA ARG A 15 1.17 -18.08 10.01
C ARG A 15 0.57 -16.80 10.58
N ASP A 16 0.21 -15.87 9.72
CA ASP A 16 -0.24 -14.54 10.08
C ASP A 16 -1.59 -14.59 10.83
N VAL A 17 -2.55 -15.41 10.36
CA VAL A 17 -3.84 -15.63 11.04
C VAL A 17 -3.64 -16.29 12.40
N ARG A 18 -2.82 -17.34 12.49
CA ARG A 18 -2.54 -18.01 13.77
C ARG A 18 -1.90 -17.04 14.78
N HIS A 19 -0.92 -16.26 14.33
CA HIS A 19 -0.21 -15.33 15.19
C HIS A 19 -1.14 -14.20 15.65
N GLY A 20 -1.79 -13.50 14.71
CA GLY A 20 -2.59 -12.32 15.01
C GLY A 20 -3.83 -12.61 15.86
N LEU A 21 -4.51 -13.74 15.63
CA LEU A 21 -5.68 -14.12 16.43
C LEU A 21 -5.34 -14.64 17.84
N ALA A 22 -4.06 -14.91 18.12
CA ALA A 22 -3.58 -15.28 19.45
C ALA A 22 -3.12 -14.07 20.29
N GLN A 23 -3.09 -12.86 19.71
CA GLN A 23 -2.68 -11.63 20.40
C GLN A 23 -3.82 -11.00 21.21
N SER A 24 -3.46 -10.08 22.10
CA SER A 24 -4.38 -9.18 22.80
C SER A 24 -3.80 -7.76 22.74
N PRO A 25 -4.38 -6.83 21.94
CA PRO A 25 -5.54 -7.06 21.07
C PRO A 25 -5.22 -8.02 19.91
N LYS A 26 -6.27 -8.66 19.37
CA LYS A 26 -6.16 -9.50 18.16
C LYS A 26 -5.85 -8.63 16.94
N THR A 27 -5.13 -9.19 15.97
CA THR A 27 -4.75 -8.47 14.74
C THR A 27 -4.87 -9.34 13.48
N LEU A 28 -5.06 -8.71 12.32
CA LEU A 28 -4.86 -9.32 11.00
C LEU A 28 -4.09 -8.35 10.09
N PRO A 29 -3.05 -8.80 9.37
CA PRO A 29 -2.28 -7.90 8.50
C PRO A 29 -3.09 -7.39 7.30
N PRO A 30 -2.95 -6.10 6.91
CA PRO A 30 -3.76 -5.47 5.86
C PRO A 30 -3.47 -6.02 4.46
N LYS A 31 -2.33 -6.66 4.23
CA LYS A 31 -2.03 -7.30 2.94
C LYS A 31 -3.06 -8.35 2.53
N TRP A 32 -3.81 -8.91 3.49
CA TRP A 32 -4.87 -9.89 3.23
C TRP A 32 -6.21 -9.27 2.84
N PHE A 33 -6.33 -7.94 2.78
CA PHE A 33 -7.48 -7.30 2.16
C PHE A 33 -7.53 -7.54 0.65
N TYR A 34 -6.36 -7.61 -0.01
CA TYR A 34 -6.21 -7.48 -1.45
C TYR A 34 -6.35 -8.83 -2.19
N ASP A 35 -7.42 -9.58 -1.92
CA ASP A 35 -7.89 -10.56 -2.89
C ASP A 35 -8.63 -9.85 -4.05
N ALA A 36 -9.05 -10.58 -5.08
CA ALA A 36 -9.70 -9.95 -6.24
C ALA A 36 -10.91 -9.07 -5.86
N LYS A 37 -11.67 -9.45 -4.82
CA LYS A 37 -12.82 -8.66 -4.37
C LYS A 37 -12.40 -7.44 -3.56
N GLY A 38 -11.43 -7.58 -2.68
CA GLY A 38 -10.92 -6.46 -1.90
C GLY A 38 -10.19 -5.43 -2.75
N SER A 39 -9.47 -5.84 -3.79
CA SER A 39 -8.87 -4.93 -4.76
C SER A 39 -9.92 -4.11 -5.53
N ASP A 40 -11.05 -4.71 -5.92
CA ASP A 40 -12.21 -4.00 -6.50
C ASP A 40 -12.83 -3.01 -5.49
N LEU A 41 -12.96 -3.40 -4.22
CA LEU A 41 -13.45 -2.52 -3.17
C LEU A 41 -12.49 -1.34 -2.92
N PHE A 42 -11.18 -1.58 -2.92
CA PHE A 42 -10.19 -0.52 -2.78
C PHE A 42 -10.24 0.45 -3.97
N ASP A 43 -10.36 -0.06 -5.19
CA ASP A 43 -10.56 0.76 -6.38
C ASP A 43 -11.80 1.66 -6.25
N GLN A 44 -12.90 1.14 -5.70
CA GLN A 44 -14.08 1.95 -5.36
C GLN A 44 -13.79 3.00 -4.28
N ILE A 45 -13.05 2.64 -3.23
CA ILE A 45 -12.62 3.58 -2.17
C ILE A 45 -11.90 4.78 -2.78
N THR A 46 -11.01 4.57 -3.77
CA THR A 46 -10.26 5.66 -4.39
C THR A 46 -11.11 6.76 -5.05
N ARG A 47 -12.38 6.46 -5.33
CA ARG A 47 -13.35 7.37 -5.97
C ARG A 47 -14.34 8.01 -5.00
N LEU A 48 -14.33 7.61 -3.72
CA LEU A 48 -15.26 8.14 -2.73
C LEU A 48 -15.03 9.63 -2.47
N PRO A 49 -16.09 10.42 -2.24
CA PRO A 49 -15.94 11.83 -1.93
C PRO A 49 -15.17 12.07 -0.62
N GLU A 50 -15.28 11.19 0.36
CA GLU A 50 -14.55 11.26 1.62
C GLU A 50 -13.06 10.91 1.46
N TYR A 51 -12.71 9.95 0.59
CA TYR A 51 -11.35 9.45 0.40
C TYR A 51 -10.52 10.34 -0.52
N TYR A 52 -9.96 11.41 0.04
CA TYR A 52 -9.13 12.37 -0.69
C TYR A 52 -7.76 11.87 -1.19
N PRO A 53 -7.05 10.91 -0.56
CA PRO A 53 -5.64 10.66 -0.88
C PRO A 53 -5.34 10.45 -2.37
N THR A 54 -6.09 9.57 -3.04
CA THR A 54 -5.83 9.22 -4.44
C THR A 54 -5.96 10.42 -5.38
N ARG A 55 -7.05 11.20 -5.27
CA ARG A 55 -7.28 12.35 -6.15
C ARG A 55 -6.34 13.52 -5.85
N THR A 56 -5.94 13.68 -4.58
CA THR A 56 -5.02 14.72 -4.15
C THR A 56 -3.61 14.39 -4.67
N GLU A 57 -3.11 13.18 -4.45
CA GLU A 57 -1.80 12.76 -4.99
C GLU A 57 -1.77 12.82 -6.53
N ALA A 58 -2.83 12.36 -7.19
CA ALA A 58 -2.95 12.46 -8.65
C ALA A 58 -2.93 13.91 -9.15
N SER A 59 -3.43 14.88 -8.36
CA SER A 59 -3.33 16.31 -8.71
C SER A 59 -1.90 16.82 -8.66
N ILE A 60 -1.14 16.42 -7.64
CA ILE A 60 0.29 16.78 -7.53
C ILE A 60 1.05 16.18 -8.71
N LEU A 61 0.82 14.90 -9.03
CA LEU A 61 1.46 14.24 -10.17
C LEU A 61 1.11 14.92 -11.50
N ARG A 62 -0.16 15.28 -11.73
CA ARG A 62 -0.55 16.01 -12.95
C ARG A 62 0.20 17.34 -13.10
N ASP A 63 0.42 18.04 -12.00
CA ASP A 63 1.08 19.34 -12.01
C ASP A 63 2.61 19.25 -12.02
N ARG A 64 3.19 18.13 -11.56
CA ARG A 64 4.63 18.00 -11.26
C ARG A 64 5.35 16.85 -11.95
N ALA A 65 4.67 16.01 -12.74
CA ALA A 65 5.30 14.85 -13.37
C ALA A 65 6.50 15.23 -14.26
N ALA A 66 6.42 16.35 -14.99
CA ALA A 66 7.54 16.87 -15.79
C ALA A 66 8.74 17.27 -14.90
N ASP A 67 8.50 18.04 -13.84
CA ASP A 67 9.53 18.45 -12.87
C ASP A 67 10.20 17.21 -12.21
N ILE A 68 9.38 16.21 -11.85
CA ILE A 68 9.82 14.95 -11.25
C ILE A 68 10.69 14.15 -12.23
N ALA A 69 10.24 14.01 -13.48
CA ALA A 69 10.97 13.30 -14.53
C ALA A 69 12.33 13.98 -14.80
N GLU A 70 12.35 15.30 -14.96
CA GLU A 70 13.58 16.07 -15.16
C GLU A 70 14.55 15.92 -13.97
N ALA A 71 14.07 16.13 -12.74
CA ALA A 71 14.89 16.05 -11.54
C ALA A 71 15.47 14.65 -11.31
N SER A 72 14.71 13.60 -11.62
CA SER A 72 15.18 12.22 -11.50
C SER A 72 16.22 11.85 -12.55
N GLY A 73 16.08 12.38 -13.77
CA GLY A 73 16.82 11.95 -14.96
C GLY A 73 16.77 10.45 -15.22
N ALA A 74 15.72 9.77 -14.75
CA ALA A 74 15.58 8.32 -14.85
C ALA A 74 15.23 7.87 -16.28
N ASP A 75 15.68 6.68 -16.66
CA ASP A 75 15.21 5.99 -17.87
C ASP A 75 14.39 4.73 -17.56
N THR A 76 14.35 4.35 -16.28
CA THR A 76 13.63 3.19 -15.77
C THR A 76 12.74 3.60 -14.60
N LEU A 77 11.45 3.32 -14.68
CA LEU A 77 10.52 3.55 -13.56
C LEU A 77 10.20 2.21 -12.88
N VAL A 78 10.39 2.14 -11.57
CA VAL A 78 10.07 0.96 -10.74
C VAL A 78 8.92 1.34 -9.82
N GLU A 79 7.80 0.64 -9.85
CA GLU A 79 6.66 0.93 -8.99
C GLU A 79 6.46 -0.18 -7.94
N LEU A 80 6.51 0.18 -6.66
CA LEU A 80 6.25 -0.72 -5.53
C LEU A 80 4.75 -0.69 -5.17
N GLY A 81 4.09 -1.85 -5.20
CA GLY A 81 2.64 -1.94 -4.95
C GLY A 81 1.83 -1.30 -6.08
N SER A 82 2.10 -1.73 -7.31
CA SER A 82 1.63 -1.05 -8.52
C SER A 82 0.11 -0.98 -8.70
N GLY A 83 -0.66 -1.93 -8.15
CA GLY A 83 -2.11 -1.94 -8.36
C GLY A 83 -2.46 -1.80 -9.85
N THR A 84 -3.36 -0.86 -10.18
CA THR A 84 -3.75 -0.56 -11.57
C THR A 84 -2.83 0.42 -12.32
N SER A 85 -1.83 0.99 -11.64
CA SER A 85 -0.86 1.96 -12.19
C SER A 85 -1.47 3.20 -12.90
N GLU A 86 -2.72 3.57 -12.60
CA GLU A 86 -3.38 4.73 -13.22
C GLU A 86 -2.62 6.05 -12.97
N LYS A 87 -2.15 6.27 -11.74
CA LYS A 87 -1.32 7.44 -11.39
C LYS A 87 0.06 7.38 -12.06
N THR A 88 0.60 6.19 -12.22
CA THR A 88 1.94 5.93 -12.77
C THR A 88 2.04 6.34 -14.22
N ARG A 89 0.94 6.26 -14.98
CA ARG A 89 0.86 6.77 -16.36
C ARG A 89 1.27 8.23 -16.48
N LEU A 90 0.98 9.07 -15.49
CA LEU A 90 1.42 10.47 -15.48
C LEU A 90 2.95 10.60 -15.49
N LEU A 91 3.64 9.73 -14.76
CA LEU A 91 5.11 9.70 -14.70
C LEU A 91 5.70 9.04 -15.95
N LEU A 92 5.09 7.95 -16.44
CA LEU A 92 5.50 7.30 -17.68
C LEU A 92 5.37 8.24 -18.87
N ASP A 93 4.27 8.99 -18.98
CA ASP A 93 4.07 10.00 -20.02
C ASP A 93 5.13 11.10 -19.94
N ALA A 94 5.43 11.63 -18.76
CA ALA A 94 6.47 12.65 -18.60
C ALA A 94 7.88 12.13 -18.98
N LEU A 95 8.23 10.90 -18.60
CA LEU A 95 9.49 10.27 -18.99
C LEU A 95 9.55 9.97 -20.49
N ARG A 96 8.43 9.57 -21.11
CA ARG A 96 8.33 9.37 -22.57
C ARG A 96 8.50 10.68 -23.31
N ASP A 97 7.81 11.73 -22.88
CA ASP A 97 7.79 13.03 -23.55
C ASP A 97 9.14 13.76 -23.44
N SER A 98 9.93 13.46 -22.40
CA SER A 98 11.34 13.89 -22.29
C SER A 98 12.32 13.04 -23.13
N GLY A 99 11.86 11.94 -23.73
CA GLY A 99 12.69 11.00 -24.49
C GLY A 99 13.55 10.07 -23.62
N ALA A 100 13.34 10.05 -22.31
CA ALA A 100 14.14 9.28 -21.37
C ALA A 100 13.62 7.85 -21.15
N LEU A 101 12.30 7.62 -21.23
CA LEU A 101 11.68 6.35 -20.86
C LEU A 101 12.16 5.18 -21.73
N LYS A 102 12.73 4.16 -21.08
CA LYS A 102 13.13 2.89 -21.70
C LYS A 102 12.50 1.67 -21.06
N ARG A 103 12.20 1.73 -19.76
CA ARG A 103 11.73 0.56 -19.01
C ARG A 103 10.74 0.92 -17.91
N PHE A 104 9.78 0.03 -17.69
CA PHE A 104 8.90 0.03 -16.53
C PHE A 104 8.96 -1.32 -15.82
N ILE A 105 9.10 -1.30 -14.49
CA ILE A 105 9.18 -2.49 -13.64
C ILE A 105 8.09 -2.39 -12.57
N PRO A 106 6.88 -2.93 -12.82
CA PRO A 106 5.86 -3.04 -11.79
C PRO A 106 6.19 -4.17 -10.81
N PHE A 107 6.09 -3.87 -9.51
CA PHE A 107 6.28 -4.79 -8.42
C PHE A 107 5.00 -4.90 -7.58
N ASP A 108 4.45 -6.10 -7.42
CA ASP A 108 3.23 -6.33 -6.63
C ASP A 108 3.13 -7.76 -6.08
N VAL A 109 2.33 -7.95 -5.04
CA VAL A 109 2.05 -9.27 -4.47
C VAL A 109 1.04 -10.05 -5.31
N ASP A 110 0.18 -9.36 -6.07
CA ASP A 110 -0.86 -9.99 -6.87
C ASP A 110 -0.41 -10.24 -8.34
N PRO A 111 -0.16 -11.50 -8.73
CA PRO A 111 0.26 -11.84 -10.09
C PRO A 111 -0.82 -11.62 -11.15
N SER A 112 -2.10 -11.52 -10.77
CA SER A 112 -3.20 -11.25 -11.69
C SER A 112 -3.25 -9.77 -12.06
N VAL A 113 -3.17 -8.89 -11.06
CA VAL A 113 -3.09 -7.43 -11.22
C VAL A 113 -1.89 -7.06 -12.09
N LEU A 114 -0.70 -7.61 -11.80
CA LEU A 114 0.50 -7.37 -12.59
C LEU A 114 0.34 -7.79 -14.06
N ARG A 115 -0.35 -8.90 -14.33
CA ARG A 115 -0.56 -9.39 -15.69
C ARG A 115 -1.48 -8.47 -16.48
N ASP A 116 -2.54 -7.97 -15.85
CA ASP A 116 -3.51 -7.10 -16.52
C ASP A 116 -2.93 -5.69 -16.72
N ALA A 117 -2.19 -5.16 -15.74
CA ALA A 117 -1.44 -3.92 -15.86
C ALA A 117 -0.39 -4.00 -17.00
N ALA A 118 0.41 -5.07 -17.05
CA ALA A 118 1.42 -5.25 -18.09
C ALA A 118 0.81 -5.33 -19.51
N ARG A 119 -0.37 -5.96 -19.66
CA ARG A 119 -1.07 -6.03 -20.95
C ARG A 119 -1.53 -4.65 -21.42
N ALA A 120 -2.11 -3.85 -20.54
CA ALA A 120 -2.55 -2.49 -20.85
C ALA A 120 -1.33 -1.62 -21.22
N LEU A 121 -0.29 -1.65 -20.40
CA LEU A 121 0.91 -0.85 -20.59
C LEU A 121 1.70 -1.21 -21.85
N HIS A 122 1.70 -2.48 -22.28
CA HIS A 122 2.34 -2.87 -23.54
C HIS A 122 1.63 -2.30 -24.78
N VAL A 123 0.33 -2.02 -24.68
CA VAL A 123 -0.45 -1.36 -25.74
C VAL A 123 -0.21 0.15 -25.72
N GLU A 124 -0.13 0.75 -24.53
CA GLU A 124 0.03 2.20 -24.34
C GLU A 124 1.47 2.68 -24.60
N TYR A 125 2.47 1.86 -24.29
CA TYR A 125 3.90 2.16 -24.40
C TYR A 125 4.63 1.05 -25.20
N PRO A 126 4.44 0.97 -26.52
CA PRO A 126 4.94 -0.16 -27.33
C PRO A 126 6.48 -0.23 -27.42
N ASP A 127 7.17 0.88 -27.17
CA ASP A 127 8.62 1.01 -27.36
C ASP A 127 9.45 0.81 -26.08
N ILE A 128 8.79 0.48 -24.95
CA ILE A 128 9.48 0.31 -23.65
C ILE A 128 9.54 -1.16 -23.23
N GLU A 129 10.58 -1.52 -22.49
CA GLU A 129 10.68 -2.82 -21.84
C GLU A 129 9.80 -2.86 -20.59
N ILE A 130 8.97 -3.89 -20.46
CA ILE A 130 8.14 -4.10 -19.27
C ILE A 130 8.57 -5.40 -18.60
N GLU A 131 9.14 -5.31 -17.40
CA GLU A 131 9.60 -6.45 -16.62
C GLU A 131 8.80 -6.54 -15.30
N VAL A 132 7.93 -7.53 -15.22
CA VAL A 132 7.04 -7.73 -14.08
C VAL A 132 7.75 -8.48 -12.95
N VAL A 133 7.69 -7.96 -11.73
CA VAL A 133 8.21 -8.62 -10.53
C VAL A 133 7.07 -8.90 -9.56
N CYS A 134 6.83 -10.18 -9.26
CA CYS A 134 5.84 -10.58 -8.26
C CYS A 134 6.53 -10.90 -6.94
N GLY A 135 6.18 -10.17 -5.88
CA GLY A 135 6.86 -10.30 -4.58
C GLY A 135 6.20 -9.46 -3.48
N ASP A 136 6.65 -9.70 -2.26
CA ASP A 136 6.28 -8.92 -1.06
C ASP A 136 7.37 -7.87 -0.82
N PHE A 137 7.04 -6.57 -0.85
CA PHE A 137 8.04 -5.50 -0.76
C PHE A 137 8.72 -5.44 0.62
N GLU A 138 8.23 -6.15 1.63
CA GLU A 138 8.92 -6.28 2.92
C GLU A 138 10.05 -7.33 2.87
N ARG A 139 10.10 -8.19 1.83
CA ARG A 139 11.07 -9.30 1.74
C ARG A 139 11.84 -9.37 0.42
N ASP A 140 11.19 -9.00 -0.68
CA ASP A 140 11.60 -9.38 -2.02
C ASP A 140 12.15 -8.20 -2.84
N LEU A 141 12.42 -7.04 -2.22
CA LEU A 141 13.00 -5.86 -2.92
C LEU A 141 14.31 -6.17 -3.64
N GLY A 142 15.12 -7.11 -3.11
CA GLY A 142 16.35 -7.56 -3.73
C GLY A 142 16.16 -8.29 -5.08
N THR A 143 14.92 -8.66 -5.41
CA THR A 143 14.58 -9.27 -6.72
C THR A 143 14.36 -8.24 -7.82
N VAL A 144 14.19 -6.96 -7.47
CA VAL A 144 13.99 -5.89 -8.45
C VAL A 144 15.26 -5.70 -9.28
N PRO A 145 15.17 -5.79 -10.62
CA PRO A 145 16.31 -5.59 -11.51
C PRO A 145 17.02 -4.24 -11.29
N LYS A 146 18.34 -4.29 -11.20
CA LYS A 146 19.22 -3.10 -11.10
C LYS A 146 19.71 -2.70 -12.49
N VAL A 147 18.81 -2.15 -13.31
CA VAL A 147 19.07 -1.83 -14.71
C VAL A 147 18.64 -0.40 -15.03
N GLY A 148 19.47 0.31 -15.79
CA GLY A 148 19.23 1.72 -16.13
C GLY A 148 19.43 2.66 -14.94
N ARG A 149 18.98 3.90 -15.10
CA ARG A 149 18.88 4.88 -14.01
C ARG A 149 17.45 4.88 -13.50
N ARG A 150 17.24 4.47 -12.25
CA ARG A 150 15.92 4.11 -11.75
C ARG A 150 15.29 5.24 -10.93
N MET A 151 14.01 5.48 -11.18
CA MET A 151 13.12 6.13 -10.23
C MET A 151 12.24 5.05 -9.60
N VAL A 152 12.50 4.73 -8.32
CA VAL A 152 11.63 3.89 -7.51
C VAL A 152 10.48 4.75 -7.02
N VAL A 153 9.24 4.34 -7.26
CA VAL A 153 8.05 5.07 -6.86
C VAL A 153 7.25 4.23 -5.87
N PHE A 154 6.85 4.86 -4.77
CA PHE A 154 5.96 4.25 -3.78
C PHE A 154 4.88 5.26 -3.38
N LEU A 155 3.70 5.09 -3.96
CA LEU A 155 2.62 6.08 -3.99
C LEU A 155 1.48 5.71 -3.04
N GLY A 156 0.50 6.60 -2.91
CA GLY A 156 -0.76 6.35 -2.20
C GLY A 156 -0.64 6.38 -0.67
N SER A 157 0.53 6.75 -0.14
CA SER A 157 0.83 6.66 1.29
C SER A 157 0.74 5.24 1.85
N THR A 158 0.93 4.21 1.01
CA THR A 158 1.01 2.80 1.43
C THR A 158 2.13 2.58 2.44
N ILE A 159 3.18 3.39 2.41
CA ILE A 159 4.23 3.40 3.45
C ILE A 159 3.66 3.66 4.86
N GLY A 160 2.54 4.37 4.97
CA GLY A 160 1.83 4.62 6.23
C GLY A 160 1.21 3.36 6.83
N ASN A 161 1.11 2.26 6.08
CA ASN A 161 0.63 0.98 6.60
C ASN A 161 1.70 0.23 7.42
N LEU A 162 2.94 0.71 7.38
CA LEU A 162 4.04 0.21 8.20
C LEU A 162 4.17 1.07 9.45
N THR A 163 4.22 0.45 10.63
CA THR A 163 4.56 1.14 11.89
C THR A 163 6.02 1.63 11.86
N PRO A 164 6.43 2.58 12.74
CA PRO A 164 7.73 3.26 12.62
C PRO A 164 8.96 2.36 12.44
N GLU A 165 9.08 1.27 13.20
CA GLU A 165 10.22 0.35 13.09
C GLU A 165 10.23 -0.43 11.75
N PRO A 166 9.18 -1.19 11.37
CA PRO A 166 9.09 -1.79 10.04
C PRO A 166 9.24 -0.80 8.88
N ARG A 167 8.74 0.42 9.04
CA ARG A 167 8.87 1.49 8.03
C ARG A 167 10.32 1.94 7.85
N ALA A 168 11.06 2.09 8.95
CA ALA A 168 12.48 2.42 8.90
C ALA A 168 13.31 1.31 8.25
N GLU A 169 13.02 0.04 8.57
CA GLU A 169 13.64 -1.13 7.94
C GLU A 169 13.35 -1.16 6.43
N PHE A 170 12.10 -0.92 6.04
CA PHE A 170 11.70 -0.85 4.64
C PHE A 170 12.43 0.27 3.88
N LEU A 171 12.47 1.49 4.43
CA LEU A 171 13.18 2.61 3.80
C LEU A 171 14.67 2.33 3.65
N ALA A 172 15.31 1.72 4.65
CA ALA A 172 16.70 1.30 4.59
C ALA A 172 16.92 0.23 3.51
N ALA A 173 16.02 -0.76 3.42
CA ALA A 173 16.09 -1.80 2.39
C ALA A 173 15.94 -1.22 0.97
N VAL A 174 15.01 -0.28 0.76
CA VAL A 174 14.88 0.45 -0.51
C VAL A 174 16.18 1.18 -0.83
N ALA A 175 16.71 1.95 0.13
CA ALA A 175 17.97 2.66 -0.04
C ALA A 175 19.12 1.70 -0.40
N ASP A 176 19.26 0.55 0.26
CA ASP A 176 20.28 -0.45 -0.03
C ASP A 176 20.19 -1.01 -1.47
N THR A 177 19.00 -1.06 -2.04
CA THR A 177 18.84 -1.46 -3.45
C THR A 177 19.24 -0.39 -4.46
N MET A 178 19.27 0.90 -4.08
CA MET A 178 19.52 2.03 -4.97
C MET A 178 21.02 2.21 -5.28
N GLU A 179 21.34 2.52 -6.53
CA GLU A 179 22.69 2.89 -6.97
C GLU A 179 22.84 4.43 -7.06
N PRO A 180 24.06 4.99 -7.06
CA PRO A 180 24.26 6.42 -7.32
C PRO A 180 23.60 6.85 -8.64
N GLY A 181 22.71 7.85 -8.56
CA GLY A 181 21.90 8.33 -9.68
C GLY A 181 20.45 7.86 -9.65
N ASP A 182 20.14 6.80 -8.90
CA ASP A 182 18.75 6.40 -8.65
C ASP A 182 18.05 7.40 -7.73
N SER A 183 16.72 7.42 -7.79
CA SER A 183 15.86 8.25 -6.95
C SER A 183 14.66 7.49 -6.39
N LEU A 184 14.15 7.93 -5.25
CA LEU A 184 12.91 7.48 -4.63
C LEU A 184 11.88 8.61 -4.70
N LEU A 185 10.73 8.35 -5.33
CA LEU A 185 9.54 9.19 -5.26
C LEU A 185 8.55 8.57 -4.26
N LEU A 186 8.33 9.25 -3.14
CA LEU A 186 7.53 8.73 -2.02
C LEU A 186 6.30 9.61 -1.76
N GLY A 187 5.12 8.99 -1.79
CA GLY A 187 3.85 9.61 -1.38
C GLY A 187 3.57 9.43 0.11
N THR A 188 3.22 10.52 0.78
CA THR A 188 2.91 10.56 2.22
C THR A 188 1.68 11.41 2.48
N ASP A 189 0.66 10.81 3.09
CA ASP A 189 -0.56 11.51 3.50
C ASP A 189 -0.32 12.27 4.81
N LEU A 190 -0.68 13.55 4.85
CA LEU A 190 -0.27 14.45 5.93
C LEU A 190 -1.24 14.48 7.11
N VAL A 191 -0.76 14.86 8.29
CA VAL A 191 -1.63 15.18 9.42
C VAL A 191 -2.52 16.38 9.06
N LYS A 192 -3.82 16.28 9.33
CA LYS A 192 -4.84 17.30 9.00
C LYS A 192 -6.04 17.18 9.95
N ASP A 193 -7.14 17.85 9.63
CA ASP A 193 -8.41 17.75 10.38
C ASP A 193 -8.79 16.28 10.65
N VAL A 194 -8.94 15.94 11.94
CA VAL A 194 -9.23 14.57 12.39
C VAL A 194 -10.57 14.08 11.84
N GLY A 195 -11.57 14.96 11.74
CA GLY A 195 -12.87 14.60 11.17
C GLY A 195 -12.76 14.16 9.72
N ARG A 196 -11.94 14.85 8.91
CA ARG A 196 -11.64 14.46 7.53
C ARG A 196 -10.89 13.14 7.46
N LEU A 197 -9.90 12.93 8.35
CA LEU A 197 -9.15 11.68 8.40
C LEU A 197 -10.06 10.50 8.73
N VAL A 198 -10.88 10.58 9.77
CA VAL A 198 -11.79 9.48 10.15
C VAL A 198 -12.80 9.20 9.04
N ARG A 199 -13.46 10.23 8.48
CA ARG A 199 -14.44 10.03 7.40
C ARG A 199 -13.84 9.42 6.12
N ALA A 200 -12.56 9.66 5.83
CA ALA A 200 -11.91 9.01 4.70
C ALA A 200 -11.86 7.49 4.86
N TYR A 201 -11.85 6.97 6.10
CA TYR A 201 -11.83 5.53 6.38
C TYR A 201 -13.17 5.00 6.91
N ASP A 202 -14.20 5.83 6.99
CA ASP A 202 -15.55 5.49 7.43
C ASP A 202 -16.55 6.27 6.57
N ASP A 203 -16.56 5.93 5.29
CA ASP A 203 -17.37 6.60 4.28
C ASP A 203 -18.86 6.33 4.46
N SER A 204 -19.68 7.30 4.07
CA SER A 204 -21.14 7.22 4.22
C SER A 204 -21.81 6.14 3.37
N ALA A 205 -21.12 5.61 2.35
CA ALA A 205 -21.61 4.54 1.50
C ALA A 205 -21.31 3.13 2.05
N GLY A 206 -20.51 3.02 3.12
CA GLY A 206 -20.14 1.77 3.76
C GLY A 206 -19.16 0.90 2.94
N VAL A 207 -18.47 1.48 1.95
CA VAL A 207 -17.55 0.74 1.08
C VAL A 207 -16.29 0.33 1.84
N THR A 208 -15.75 1.20 2.69
CA THR A 208 -14.59 0.91 3.55
C THR A 208 -14.94 -0.13 4.62
N ALA A 209 -16.17 -0.12 5.12
CA ALA A 209 -16.65 -1.17 6.02
C ALA A 209 -16.70 -2.54 5.32
N ALA A 210 -17.18 -2.59 4.08
CA ALA A 210 -17.16 -3.82 3.27
C ALA A 210 -15.73 -4.28 2.96
N PHE A 211 -14.83 -3.35 2.62
CA PHE A 211 -13.40 -3.64 2.40
C PHE A 211 -12.74 -4.22 3.66
N ASN A 212 -12.97 -3.62 4.82
CA ASN A 212 -12.41 -4.11 6.08
C ASN A 212 -12.92 -5.52 6.43
N ARG A 213 -14.24 -5.76 6.30
CA ARG A 213 -14.83 -7.09 6.55
C ARG A 213 -14.38 -8.16 5.56
N ASN A 214 -13.96 -7.79 4.35
CA ASN A 214 -13.53 -8.75 3.32
C ASN A 214 -12.38 -9.65 3.79
N VAL A 215 -11.51 -9.17 4.69
CA VAL A 215 -10.45 -10.02 5.27
C VAL A 215 -11.01 -11.27 5.96
N LEU A 216 -12.20 -11.17 6.57
CA LEU A 216 -12.88 -12.33 7.18
C LEU A 216 -13.38 -13.29 6.11
N THR A 217 -13.87 -12.80 4.97
CA THR A 217 -14.23 -13.65 3.81
C THR A 217 -13.01 -14.38 3.27
N VAL A 218 -11.85 -13.72 3.18
CA VAL A 218 -10.59 -14.35 2.76
C VAL A 218 -10.22 -15.47 3.73
N VAL A 219 -10.23 -15.22 5.05
CA VAL A 219 -9.91 -16.25 6.04
C VAL A 219 -10.91 -17.41 6.01
N ASN A 220 -12.21 -17.13 5.89
CA ASN A 220 -13.25 -18.16 5.75
C ASN A 220 -12.99 -19.07 4.55
N ARG A 221 -12.73 -18.48 3.39
CA ARG A 221 -12.52 -19.22 2.14
C ARG A 221 -11.20 -19.99 2.13
N GLU A 222 -10.09 -19.35 2.48
CA GLU A 222 -8.75 -19.91 2.31
C GLU A 222 -8.36 -20.88 3.45
N LEU A 223 -8.90 -20.67 4.66
CA LEU A 223 -8.56 -21.46 5.84
C LEU A 223 -9.73 -22.26 6.42
N ASP A 224 -10.85 -22.36 5.69
CA ASP A 224 -12.05 -23.08 6.12
C ASP A 224 -12.50 -22.60 7.53
N ALA A 225 -12.72 -21.28 7.61
CA ALA A 225 -13.20 -20.61 8.81
C ALA A 225 -14.67 -20.22 8.70
N ASP A 226 -15.28 -19.94 9.85
CA ASP A 226 -16.71 -19.67 9.99
C ASP A 226 -17.02 -18.30 10.64
N PHE A 227 -16.22 -17.26 10.35
CA PHE A 227 -16.54 -15.89 10.77
C PHE A 227 -17.93 -15.49 10.23
N ASP A 228 -18.80 -15.02 11.12
CA ASP A 228 -20.04 -14.33 10.75
C ASP A 228 -19.72 -12.84 10.53
N LEU A 229 -19.66 -12.42 9.27
CA LEU A 229 -19.26 -11.06 8.90
C LEU A 229 -20.22 -10.00 9.43
N ASP A 230 -21.51 -10.32 9.53
CA ASP A 230 -22.54 -9.37 9.99
C ASP A 230 -22.45 -9.14 11.51
N ALA A 231 -21.73 -10.02 12.22
CA ALA A 231 -21.45 -9.88 13.63
C ALA A 231 -20.20 -9.03 13.94
N PHE A 232 -19.58 -8.41 12.93
CA PHE A 232 -18.47 -7.47 13.12
C PHE A 232 -18.79 -6.07 12.60
N ASP A 233 -18.79 -5.07 13.48
CA ASP A 233 -18.88 -3.66 13.10
C ASP A 233 -17.52 -3.13 12.64
N HIS A 234 -17.53 -2.38 11.54
CA HIS A 234 -16.36 -1.60 11.13
C HIS A 234 -16.20 -0.39 12.06
N VAL A 235 -14.98 -0.11 12.48
CA VAL A 235 -14.66 1.06 13.31
C VAL A 235 -13.36 1.70 12.81
N ALA A 236 -13.43 2.94 12.33
CA ALA A 236 -12.25 3.76 12.05
C ALA A 236 -11.95 4.70 13.23
N ARG A 237 -10.68 4.82 13.62
CA ARG A 237 -10.24 5.68 14.73
C ARG A 237 -9.01 6.48 14.36
N TRP A 238 -8.96 7.71 14.82
CA TRP A 238 -7.72 8.47 14.89
C TRP A 238 -7.04 8.21 16.23
N ASN A 239 -5.79 7.78 16.19
CA ASN A 239 -4.92 7.68 17.34
C ASN A 239 -3.99 8.91 17.35
N PRO A 240 -4.18 9.87 18.27
CA PRO A 240 -3.40 11.10 18.31
C PRO A 240 -1.98 10.90 18.83
N ASP A 241 -1.72 9.88 19.63
CA ASP A 241 -0.40 9.62 20.21
C ASP A 241 0.57 9.08 19.16
N GLU A 242 0.06 8.24 18.26
CA GLU A 242 0.81 7.61 17.16
C GLU A 242 0.61 8.31 15.80
N GLU A 243 -0.19 9.39 15.76
CA GLU A 243 -0.61 10.13 14.56
C GLU A 243 -1.03 9.22 13.39
N ARG A 244 -1.94 8.28 13.65
CA ARG A 244 -2.39 7.30 12.64
C ARG A 244 -3.89 7.09 12.67
N ILE A 245 -4.44 6.75 11.50
CA ILE A 245 -5.75 6.10 11.44
C ILE A 245 -5.56 4.61 11.75
N GLU A 246 -6.55 4.02 12.42
CA GLU A 246 -6.64 2.60 12.69
C GLU A 246 -8.00 2.10 12.22
N MET A 247 -8.01 0.98 11.51
CA MET A 247 -9.24 0.24 11.19
C MET A 247 -9.36 -0.97 12.10
N TRP A 248 -10.56 -1.15 12.65
CA TRP A 248 -10.89 -2.22 13.57
C TRP A 248 -12.15 -2.94 13.13
N LEU A 249 -12.26 -4.21 13.49
CA LEU A 249 -13.50 -4.98 13.46
C LEU A 249 -13.92 -5.27 14.91
N ARG A 250 -15.10 -4.79 15.30
CA ARG A 250 -15.67 -4.98 16.64
C ARG A 250 -16.73 -6.06 16.63
N SER A 251 -16.59 -7.08 17.45
CA SER A 251 -17.63 -8.10 17.60
C SER A 251 -18.89 -7.51 18.25
N THR A 252 -20.06 -7.76 17.68
CA THR A 252 -21.36 -7.28 18.21
C THR A 252 -21.97 -8.23 19.24
N ALA A 253 -21.43 -9.46 19.33
CA ALA A 253 -21.86 -10.50 20.27
C ALA A 253 -20.67 -11.36 20.73
N ASP A 254 -20.89 -12.25 21.70
CA ASP A 254 -19.91 -13.30 21.98
C ASP A 254 -19.86 -14.26 20.78
N GLN A 255 -18.69 -14.46 20.21
CA GLN A 255 -18.48 -15.32 19.05
C GLN A 255 -17.43 -16.38 19.32
N ARG A 256 -17.61 -17.54 18.69
CA ARG A 256 -16.65 -18.62 18.68
C ARG A 256 -16.40 -19.01 17.22
N VAL A 257 -15.23 -18.66 16.72
CA VAL A 257 -14.83 -18.89 15.33
C VAL A 257 -13.90 -20.09 15.27
N ARG A 258 -14.26 -21.10 14.49
CA ARG A 258 -13.44 -22.27 14.17
C ARG A 258 -12.71 -22.02 12.85
N ILE A 259 -11.40 -22.27 12.84
CA ILE A 259 -10.56 -22.21 11.63
C ILE A 259 -10.03 -23.62 11.39
N ALA A 260 -10.73 -24.41 10.57
CA ALA A 260 -10.51 -25.85 10.47
C ALA A 260 -9.11 -26.19 9.94
N GLN A 261 -8.60 -25.44 8.95
CA GLN A 261 -7.26 -25.66 8.39
C GLN A 261 -6.12 -25.40 9.39
N LEU A 262 -6.39 -24.74 10.51
CA LEU A 262 -5.43 -24.45 11.57
C LEU A 262 -5.66 -25.28 12.84
N ASP A 263 -6.73 -26.08 12.92
CA ASP A 263 -7.20 -26.68 14.18
C ASP A 263 -7.25 -25.65 15.32
N LEU A 264 -7.79 -24.47 15.00
CA LEU A 264 -7.83 -23.32 15.90
C LEU A 264 -9.28 -22.93 16.17
N THR A 265 -9.57 -22.63 17.43
CA THR A 265 -10.82 -21.97 17.83
C THR A 265 -10.45 -20.67 18.51
N VAL A 266 -11.09 -19.59 18.10
CA VAL A 266 -10.87 -18.24 18.62
C VAL A 266 -12.17 -17.72 19.18
N GLU A 267 -12.12 -17.15 20.37
CA GLU A 267 -13.26 -16.52 21.01
C GLU A 267 -13.13 -15.00 20.92
N PHE A 268 -14.27 -14.34 20.65
CA PHE A 268 -14.42 -12.90 20.72
C PHE A 268 -15.52 -12.59 21.73
N ALA A 269 -15.25 -11.73 22.70
CA ALA A 269 -16.30 -11.19 23.56
C ALA A 269 -17.12 -10.13 22.83
N ALA A 270 -18.37 -9.93 23.24
CA ALA A 270 -19.17 -8.79 22.77
C ALA A 270 -18.43 -7.47 23.04
N GLY A 271 -18.25 -6.66 22.00
CA GLY A 271 -17.50 -5.40 22.05
C GLY A 271 -15.98 -5.56 21.91
N GLU A 272 -15.44 -6.77 21.82
CA GLU A 272 -14.02 -6.99 21.57
C GLU A 272 -13.63 -6.52 20.17
N GLU A 273 -12.47 -5.88 20.05
CA GLU A 273 -11.98 -5.30 18.80
C GLU A 273 -10.70 -5.97 18.32
N MET A 274 -10.64 -6.17 17.00
CA MET A 274 -9.48 -6.69 16.29
C MET A 274 -8.94 -5.62 15.33
N LEU A 275 -7.65 -5.31 15.42
CA LEU A 275 -6.99 -4.35 14.55
C LEU A 275 -6.73 -5.00 13.18
N THR A 276 -7.09 -4.32 12.10
CA THR A 276 -6.92 -4.84 10.74
C THR A 276 -6.03 -3.97 9.87
N GLU A 277 -5.90 -2.67 10.18
CA GLU A 277 -4.99 -1.77 9.49
C GLU A 277 -4.56 -0.61 10.38
N VAL A 278 -3.33 -0.14 10.17
CA VAL A 278 -2.90 1.20 10.56
C VAL A 278 -2.61 2.00 9.31
N SER A 279 -2.84 3.31 9.35
CA SER A 279 -2.42 4.24 8.31
C SER A 279 -1.85 5.48 8.98
N CYS A 280 -0.54 5.45 9.23
CA CYS A 280 0.24 6.57 9.76
C CYS A 280 0.11 7.79 8.84
N LYS A 281 -0.07 8.96 9.47
CA LYS A 281 -0.08 10.26 8.80
C LYS A 281 1.18 11.01 9.17
N PHE A 282 1.67 11.79 8.22
CA PHE A 282 3.02 12.32 8.29
C PHE A 282 3.02 13.83 8.51
N ARG A 283 4.11 14.30 9.12
CA ARG A 283 4.47 15.72 9.13
C ARG A 283 5.59 15.95 8.13
N PRO A 284 5.59 17.05 7.35
CA PRO A 284 6.60 17.27 6.30
C PRO A 284 8.06 17.18 6.78
N GLU A 285 8.34 17.63 8.00
CA GLU A 285 9.64 17.54 8.67
C GLU A 285 9.98 16.11 9.12
N GLY A 286 8.98 15.33 9.53
CA GLY A 286 9.13 13.93 9.90
C GLY A 286 9.54 13.07 8.70
N VAL A 287 8.94 13.33 7.53
CA VAL A 287 9.30 12.64 6.28
C VAL A 287 10.77 12.88 5.91
N GLU A 288 11.26 14.11 6.04
CA GLU A 288 12.68 14.43 5.79
C GLU A 288 13.61 13.70 6.75
N ALA A 289 13.26 13.65 8.03
CA ALA A 289 14.03 12.95 9.05
C ALA A 289 14.07 11.42 8.82
N GLU A 290 12.94 10.79 8.50
CA GLU A 290 12.87 9.36 8.20
C GLU A 290 13.69 8.99 6.96
N LEU A 291 13.60 9.78 5.89
CA LEU A 291 14.44 9.59 4.70
C LEU A 291 15.93 9.72 5.04
N ALA A 292 16.32 10.77 5.78
CA ALA A 292 17.71 10.99 6.16
C ALA A 292 18.26 9.85 7.05
N ALA A 293 17.46 9.31 7.96
CA ALA A 293 17.82 8.15 8.78
C ALA A 293 18.07 6.89 7.96
N ALA A 294 17.36 6.73 6.83
CA ALA A 294 17.58 5.65 5.86
C ALA A 294 18.73 5.92 4.88
N GLY A 295 19.47 7.03 5.04
CA GLY A 295 20.56 7.40 4.13
C GLY A 295 20.09 8.02 2.81
N LEU A 296 18.87 8.58 2.78
CA LEU A 296 18.30 9.26 1.63
C LEU A 296 18.14 10.75 1.90
N ARG A 297 18.68 11.59 1.03
CA ARG A 297 18.52 13.04 1.09
C ARG A 297 17.33 13.47 0.24
N ARG A 298 16.32 14.08 0.88
CA ARG A 298 15.21 14.71 0.16
C ARG A 298 15.72 15.91 -0.66
N THR A 299 15.48 15.87 -1.96
CA THR A 299 15.88 16.93 -2.91
C THR A 299 14.72 17.84 -3.26
N HIS A 300 13.50 17.28 -3.31
CA HIS A 300 12.30 18.01 -3.65
C HIS A 300 11.14 17.58 -2.76
N TRP A 301 10.22 18.52 -2.57
CA TRP A 301 8.96 18.31 -1.87
C TRP A 301 7.86 19.05 -2.62
N TRP A 302 6.81 18.33 -2.98
CA TRP A 302 5.60 18.91 -3.56
C TRP A 302 4.40 18.54 -2.70
N SER A 303 3.44 19.45 -2.64
CA SER A 303 2.16 19.22 -1.97
C SER A 303 1.06 19.86 -2.80
N ASP A 304 -0.19 19.44 -2.58
CA ASP A 304 -1.35 20.06 -3.18
C ASP A 304 -1.63 21.43 -2.53
N GLY A 305 -2.52 22.21 -3.15
CA GLY A 305 -2.83 23.57 -2.69
C GLY A 305 -3.39 23.66 -1.27
N ALA A 306 -3.95 22.58 -0.72
CA ALA A 306 -4.48 22.53 0.64
C ALA A 306 -3.48 21.96 1.66
N GLY A 307 -2.33 21.45 1.23
CA GLY A 307 -1.36 20.82 2.13
C GLY A 307 -1.85 19.49 2.71
N ASP A 308 -2.65 18.73 1.95
CA ASP A 308 -3.25 17.48 2.41
C ASP A 308 -2.34 16.27 2.17
N PHE A 309 -1.57 16.28 1.08
CA PHE A 309 -0.71 15.17 0.68
C PHE A 309 0.65 15.69 0.21
N GLY A 310 1.71 14.91 0.45
CA GLY A 310 3.08 15.27 0.06
C GLY A 310 3.75 14.22 -0.81
N LEU A 311 4.49 14.65 -1.83
CA LEU A 311 5.42 13.85 -2.62
C LEU A 311 6.85 14.30 -2.34
N SER A 312 7.70 13.36 -1.91
CA SER A 312 9.14 13.57 -1.75
C SER A 312 9.90 12.92 -2.89
N LEU A 313 10.84 13.64 -3.51
CA LEU A 313 11.90 13.02 -4.32
C LEU A 313 13.19 12.99 -3.51
N ALA A 314 13.77 11.81 -3.31
CA ALA A 314 14.98 11.60 -2.54
C ALA A 314 16.03 10.82 -3.34
N VAL A 315 17.29 11.02 -2.99
CA VAL A 315 18.45 10.35 -3.60
C VAL A 315 19.42 9.90 -2.51
N LYS A 316 20.34 8.98 -2.82
CA LYS A 316 21.49 8.70 -1.95
C LYS A 316 22.41 9.93 -1.77
#